data_AF-A0A918JZY8-F1
#
_entry.id   AF-A0A918JZY8-F1
#
_cell.length_a   1.000
_cell.length_b   1.000
_cell.length_c   1.000
_cell.angle_alpha   90.00
_cell.angle_beta   90.00
_cell.angle_gamma   90.00
#
_symmetry.space_group_name_H-M   'P 1'
#
loop_
_entity.id
_entity.type
_entity.pdbx_description
1 polymer ?
#
loop_
_entity_poly.entity_id
_entity_poly.type
_entity_poly.pdbx_seq_one_letter_code
_entity_poly.pdbx_strand_id
1 'polypeptide(L)'
;MRLRVELVVEVDDQDALVKGALGRIAEDPEIPADERAHAESAVAEDAAEALAYLVDPFDLVSEVPGVELAQASWSSEQVDYDPDSPDWDLDEDDEAGDEEEVVG
;
A
#
# COMPACT_ATOMS: atom_id res chain seq x y z
N MET A 1 21.11 -0.36 4.17
CA MET A 1 20.48 0.58 3.22
C MET A 1 19.13 1.00 3.79
N ARG A 2 18.64 2.20 3.48
CA ARG A 2 17.28 2.62 3.85
C ARG A 2 16.56 3.06 2.58
N LEU A 3 15.43 2.42 2.28
CA LEU A 3 14.54 2.82 1.20
C LEU A 3 13.42 3.70 1.78
N ARG A 4 12.97 4.70 1.04
CA ARG A 4 11.76 5.47 1.35
C ARG A 4 10.81 5.33 0.17
N VAL A 5 9.57 4.94 0.45
CA VAL A 5 8.54 4.65 -0.55
C VAL A 5 7.29 5.44 -0.18
N GLU A 6 6.59 5.90 -1.21
CA GLU A 6 5.23 6.43 -1.17
C GLU A 6 4.41 5.56 -2.13
N LEU A 7 3.24 5.09 -1.67
CA LEU A 7 2.37 4.23 -2.45
C LEU A 7 0.99 4.87 -2.51
N VAL A 8 0.48 5.03 -3.73
CA VAL A 8 -0.90 5.45 -4.00
C VAL A 8 -1.62 4.27 -4.63
N VAL A 9 -2.78 3.92 -4.08
CA VAL A 9 -3.58 2.79 -4.56
C VAL A 9 -5.04 3.21 -4.75
N GLU A 10 -5.64 2.74 -5.84
CA GLU A 10 -7.08 2.83 -6.03
C GLU A 10 -7.74 1.63 -5.33
N VAL A 11 -8.77 1.91 -4.54
CA VAL A 11 -9.63 0.88 -3.94
C VAL A 11 -10.97 0.89 -4.67
N ASP A 12 -11.16 -0.08 -5.54
CA ASP A 12 -12.36 -0.22 -6.38
C ASP A 12 -13.57 -0.82 -5.62
N ASP A 13 -13.30 -1.64 -4.60
CA ASP A 13 -14.30 -2.21 -3.70
C ASP A 13 -13.85 -2.16 -2.22
N GLN A 14 -14.29 -1.11 -1.52
CA GLN A 14 -14.00 -0.91 -0.10
C GLN A 14 -14.61 -1.99 0.80
N ASP A 15 -15.80 -2.51 0.45
CA ASP A 15 -16.47 -3.56 1.24
C ASP A 15 -15.70 -4.88 1.14
N ALA A 16 -15.17 -5.20 -0.03
CA ALA A 16 -14.32 -6.37 -0.24
C ALA A 16 -13.01 -6.27 0.55
N LEU A 17 -12.38 -5.08 0.55
CA LEU A 17 -11.18 -4.80 1.34
C LEU A 17 -11.41 -5.04 2.83
N VAL A 18 -12.46 -4.43 3.40
CA VAL A 18 -12.81 -4.58 4.83
C VAL A 18 -13.12 -6.03 5.18
N LYS A 19 -13.89 -6.75 4.34
CA LYS A 19 -14.18 -8.17 4.56
C LYS A 19 -12.92 -9.04 4.51
N GLY A 20 -12.00 -8.72 3.60
CA GLY A 20 -10.70 -9.39 3.51
C GLY A 20 -9.89 -9.22 4.79
N ALA A 21 -9.81 -7.99 5.31
CA ALA A 21 -9.11 -7.69 6.55
C ALA A 21 -9.74 -8.43 7.74
N LEU A 22 -11.07 -8.35 7.90
CA LEU A 22 -11.80 -9.07 8.96
C LEU A 22 -11.59 -10.59 8.88
N GLY A 23 -11.61 -11.17 7.67
CA GLY A 23 -11.34 -12.59 7.47
C GLY A 23 -9.94 -12.99 7.94
N ARG A 24 -8.93 -12.19 7.58
CA ARG A 24 -7.54 -12.44 7.96
C ARG A 24 -7.32 -12.26 9.46
N ILE A 25 -7.92 -11.23 10.07
CA ILE A 25 -7.92 -11.06 11.53
C ILE A 25 -8.53 -12.28 12.21
N ALA A 26 -9.70 -12.75 11.75
CA ALA A 26 -10.40 -13.90 12.36
C ALA A 26 -9.59 -15.21 12.29
N GLU A 27 -8.76 -15.37 11.27
CA GLU A 27 -7.92 -16.56 11.06
C GLU A 27 -6.54 -16.45 11.72
N ASP A 28 -6.11 -15.26 12.11
CA ASP A 28 -4.79 -15.01 12.71
C ASP A 28 -4.72 -15.61 14.14
N PRO A 29 -3.92 -16.66 14.39
CA PRO A 29 -3.80 -17.28 15.70
C PRO A 29 -2.88 -16.51 16.65
N GLU A 30 -2.12 -15.53 16.15
CA GLU A 30 -1.13 -14.77 16.91
C GLU A 30 -1.76 -13.60 17.67
N ILE A 31 -2.98 -13.18 17.29
CA ILE A 31 -3.70 -12.08 17.94
C ILE A 31 -4.51 -12.56 19.16
N PRO A 32 -4.20 -12.06 20.38
CA PRO A 32 -5.01 -12.27 21.58
C PRO A 32 -6.46 -11.83 21.41
N ALA A 33 -7.40 -12.47 22.12
CA ALA A 33 -8.82 -12.21 21.92
C ALA A 33 -9.26 -10.77 22.21
N ASP A 34 -8.63 -10.12 23.18
CA ASP A 34 -8.87 -8.73 23.56
C ASP A 34 -8.32 -7.73 22.53
N GLU A 35 -7.17 -8.04 21.92
CA GLU A 35 -6.58 -7.25 20.83
C GLU A 35 -7.36 -7.44 19.51
N ARG A 36 -7.89 -8.65 19.28
CA ARG A 36 -8.66 -8.99 18.08
C ARG A 36 -9.89 -8.11 17.90
N ALA A 37 -10.69 -7.97 18.96
CA ALA A 37 -11.89 -7.14 18.89
C ALA A 37 -11.55 -5.67 18.56
N HIS A 38 -10.39 -5.18 19.02
CA HIS A 38 -9.93 -3.84 18.69
C HIS A 38 -9.50 -3.73 17.22
N ALA A 39 -8.71 -4.70 16.73
CA ALA A 39 -8.31 -4.76 15.32
C ALA A 39 -9.53 -4.87 14.39
N GLU A 40 -10.50 -5.74 14.71
CA GLU A 40 -11.75 -5.89 13.96
C GLU A 40 -12.53 -4.57 13.90
N SER A 41 -12.63 -3.84 15.02
CA SER A 41 -13.29 -2.53 15.05
C SER A 41 -12.56 -1.51 14.18
N ALA A 42 -11.22 -1.46 14.26
CA ALA A 42 -10.42 -0.51 13.50
C ALA A 42 -10.59 -0.69 11.99
N VAL A 43 -10.44 -1.92 11.48
CA VAL A 43 -10.58 -2.19 10.03
C VAL A 43 -12.02 -2.06 9.54
N ALA A 44 -13.02 -2.21 10.42
CA ALA A 44 -14.43 -2.02 10.06
C ALA A 44 -14.81 -0.53 9.97
N GLU A 45 -14.10 0.34 10.70
CA GLU A 45 -14.37 1.77 10.77
C GLU A 45 -13.57 2.57 9.73
N ASP A 46 -12.39 2.08 9.32
CA ASP A 46 -11.50 2.77 8.39
C ASP A 46 -10.88 1.82 7.34
N ALA A 47 -11.03 2.16 6.06
CA ALA A 47 -10.43 1.40 4.98
C ALA A 47 -8.90 1.55 4.91
N ALA A 48 -8.35 2.66 5.40
CA ALA A 48 -6.91 2.80 5.53
C ALA A 48 -6.37 1.72 6.50
N GLU A 49 -7.01 1.54 7.66
CA GLU A 49 -6.66 0.49 8.62
C GLU A 49 -6.82 -0.91 8.01
N ALA A 50 -7.89 -1.15 7.25
CA ALA A 50 -8.06 -2.42 6.53
C ALA A 50 -6.92 -2.69 5.53
N LEU A 51 -6.51 -1.67 4.77
CA LEU A 51 -5.37 -1.76 3.84
C LEU A 51 -4.05 -2.01 4.59
N ALA A 52 -3.80 -1.26 5.66
CA ALA A 52 -2.61 -1.43 6.49
C ALA A 52 -2.51 -2.83 7.09
N TYR A 53 -3.64 -3.43 7.47
CA TYR A 53 -3.67 -4.79 8.00
C TYR A 53 -3.38 -5.86 6.93
N LEU A 54 -3.78 -5.61 5.68
CA LEU A 54 -3.67 -6.59 4.60
C LEU A 54 -2.32 -6.63 3.90
N VAL A 55 -1.61 -5.50 3.85
CA VAL A 55 -0.30 -5.43 3.20
C VAL A 55 0.79 -5.93 4.14
N ASP A 56 1.53 -6.94 3.68
CA ASP A 56 2.74 -7.39 4.35
C ASP A 56 3.99 -6.75 3.69
N PRO A 57 4.73 -5.86 4.39
CA PRO A 57 5.93 -5.25 3.83
C PRO A 57 7.06 -6.25 3.57
N PHE A 58 7.08 -7.43 4.20
CA PHE A 58 8.04 -8.49 3.87
C PHE A 58 7.78 -9.03 2.48
N ASP A 59 6.51 -9.30 2.15
CA ASP A 59 6.12 -9.81 0.82
C ASP A 59 6.50 -8.83 -0.29
N LEU A 60 6.36 -7.51 -0.06
CA LEU A 60 6.70 -6.46 -1.04
C LEU A 60 8.16 -6.47 -1.53
N VAL A 61 9.10 -6.90 -0.69
CA VAL A 61 10.54 -6.91 -1.04
C VAL A 61 11.13 -8.31 -1.12
N SER A 62 10.33 -9.34 -0.83
CA SER A 62 10.78 -10.73 -0.70
C SER A 62 11.41 -11.31 -1.97
N GLU A 63 11.00 -10.83 -3.15
CA GLU A 63 11.49 -11.34 -4.44
C GLU A 63 12.76 -10.63 -4.93
N VAL A 64 13.25 -9.58 -4.23
CA VAL A 64 14.44 -8.83 -4.67
C VAL A 64 15.72 -9.59 -4.29
N PRO A 65 16.57 -9.99 -5.27
CA PRO A 65 17.74 -10.81 -4.99
C PRO A 65 18.73 -10.14 -4.02
N GLY A 66 19.08 -10.86 -2.94
CA GLY A 66 20.03 -10.38 -1.94
C GLY A 66 19.47 -9.35 -0.95
N VAL A 67 18.15 -9.17 -0.91
CA VAL A 67 17.46 -8.29 0.05
C VAL A 67 16.81 -9.13 1.14
N GLU A 68 17.02 -8.74 2.39
CA GLU A 68 16.32 -9.24 3.58
C GLU A 68 15.76 -8.03 4.34
N LEU A 69 14.48 -8.05 4.67
CA LEU A 69 13.83 -6.96 5.37
C LEU A 69 14.22 -6.97 6.85
N ALA A 70 14.97 -5.96 7.28
CA ALA A 70 15.34 -5.79 8.69
C ALA A 70 14.28 -5.03 9.50
N GLN A 71 13.62 -4.04 8.88
CA GLN A 71 12.63 -3.18 9.52
C GLN A 71 11.79 -2.48 8.45
N ALA A 72 10.48 -2.40 8.68
CA ALA A 72 9.56 -1.55 7.92
C ALA A 72 8.83 -0.60 8.88
N SER A 73 8.47 0.58 8.40
CA SER A 73 7.62 1.54 9.11
C SER A 73 6.86 2.30 8.05
N TRP A 74 5.56 2.36 8.21
CA TRP A 74 4.64 2.92 7.22
C TRP A 74 3.31 3.25 7.89
N SER A 75 2.50 4.03 7.19
CA SER A 75 1.15 4.40 7.58
C SER A 75 0.28 4.42 6.34
N SER A 76 -1.00 4.18 6.51
CA SER A 76 -2.03 4.29 5.49
C SER A 76 -2.95 5.46 5.82
N GLU A 77 -3.42 6.15 4.79
CA GLU A 77 -4.46 7.17 4.93
C GLU A 77 -5.35 7.18 3.67
N GLN A 78 -6.58 7.66 3.82
CA GLN A 78 -7.44 7.94 2.69
C GLN A 78 -7.13 9.35 2.18
N VAL A 79 -6.90 9.47 0.89
CA VAL A 79 -6.68 10.74 0.20
C VAL A 79 -7.71 10.92 -0.90
N ASP A 80 -8.16 12.16 -1.11
CA ASP A 80 -9.04 12.49 -2.23
C ASP A 80 -8.24 12.42 -3.54
N TYR A 81 -8.81 11.76 -4.56
CA TYR A 81 -8.23 11.75 -5.90
C TYR A 81 -8.22 13.17 -6.49
N ASP A 82 -7.03 13.67 -6.85
CA ASP A 82 -6.85 14.96 -7.50
C ASP A 82 -6.09 14.80 -8.82
N PRO A 83 -6.79 14.67 -9.96
CA PRO A 83 -6.16 14.46 -11.27
C PRO A 83 -5.34 15.65 -11.76
N ASP A 84 -5.49 16.83 -11.15
CA ASP A 84 -4.73 18.03 -11.51
C ASP A 84 -3.47 18.19 -10.62
N SER A 85 -3.29 17.31 -9.62
CA SER A 85 -2.12 17.32 -8.74
C SER A 85 -1.00 16.44 -9.30
N PRO A 86 0.26 16.92 -9.29
CA PRO A 86 1.40 16.16 -9.78
C PRO A 86 1.67 14.87 -8.98
N ASP A 87 1.11 14.75 -7.79
CA ASP A 87 1.21 13.52 -6.98
C ASP A 87 0.41 12.34 -7.58
N TRP A 88 -0.50 12.62 -8.52
CA TRP A 88 -1.38 11.63 -9.17
C TRP A 88 -1.05 11.41 -10.66
N ASP A 89 -0.11 12.16 -11.24
CA ASP A 89 0.32 12.02 -12.63
C ASP A 89 1.28 10.84 -12.80
N LEU A 90 0.74 9.62 -12.69
CA LEU A 90 1.50 8.36 -12.84
C LEU A 90 1.86 8.05 -14.32
N ASP A 91 1.35 8.84 -15.26
CA ASP A 91 1.49 8.65 -16.71
C ASP A 91 2.51 9.60 -17.38
N GLU A 92 3.03 10.64 -16.71
CA GLU A 92 3.88 11.67 -17.36
C GLU A 92 5.39 11.34 -17.46
N ASP A 93 5.86 10.22 -16.89
CA ASP A 93 7.29 9.84 -16.89
C ASP A 93 7.68 8.90 -18.06
N ASP A 94 6.80 8.71 -19.06
CA ASP A 94 7.03 7.81 -20.22
C ASP A 94 7.17 8.54 -21.58
N GLU A 95 7.44 9.86 -21.60
CA GLU A 95 7.83 10.59 -22.81
C GLU A 95 9.13 11.40 -22.65
N ALA A 96 10.25 10.72 -22.40
CA ALA A 96 11.58 11.31 -22.61
C ALA A 96 12.44 10.39 -23.51
N GLY A 97 12.05 10.28 -24.78
CA GLY A 97 12.76 9.44 -25.74
C GLY A 97 12.47 9.74 -27.20
N ASP A 98 12.70 10.96 -27.68
CA ASP A 98 13.39 11.21 -28.97
C ASP A 98 13.60 12.71 -29.24
N GLU A 99 14.80 13.23 -29.01
CA GLU A 99 15.29 14.41 -29.74
C GLU A 99 16.80 14.31 -30.02
N GLU A 100 17.24 13.30 -30.79
CA GLU A 100 18.46 13.45 -31.59
C GLU A 100 18.13 14.13 -32.92
N GLU A 101 17.99 15.47 -32.90
CA GLU A 101 18.06 16.25 -34.14
C GLU A 101 19.55 16.45 -34.53
N VAL A 102 20.09 15.47 -35.27
CA VAL A 102 21.37 15.59 -35.97
C VAL A 102 21.25 16.58 -37.13
N VAL A 103 21.56 17.85 -36.87
CA VAL A 103 21.77 18.86 -37.93
C VAL A 103 23.13 18.66 -38.59
N GLY A 104 23.08 18.18 -39.84
CA GLY A 104 24.23 18.05 -40.75
C GLY A 104 24.58 19.33 -41.51
#